data_AF-A0A957UEX9-F1
#
_entry.id   AF-A0A957UEX9-F1
#
_cell.length_a   1.000
_cell.length_b   1.000
_cell.length_c   1.000
_cell.angle_alpha   90.00
_cell.angle_beta   90.00
_cell.angle_gamma   90.00
#
_symmetry.space_group_name_H-M   'P 1'
#
loop_
_entity.id
_entity.type
_entity.pdbx_description
1 polymer ?
#
loop_
_entity_poly.entity_id
_entity_poly.type
_entity_poly.pdbx_seq_one_letter_code
_entity_poly.pdbx_strand_id
1 'polypeptide(L)'
;MSASGHITTVRHSPQNPQNSRTRLLHARLLIPLGVAISMVGYFGPWVNHRVAGLVILGLDLGEVVKFLEPIRNGQMGLWRQGFYLPLLVMSLGLSLYVFRPALRYNWPTRLVLLGIAAVAALNMLPPAWDPPRLRTPEFRLQTIWIGLCLSAALISPLLALIPQRLAALLITLLAI
;
A
#
# COMPACT_ATOMS: atom_id res chain seq x y z
N MET A 1 -25.55 -29.98 58.00
CA MET A 1 -25.17 -30.09 56.58
C MET A 1 -24.80 -28.71 56.08
N SER A 2 -23.50 -28.46 55.90
CA SER A 2 -22.90 -27.19 55.49
C SER A 2 -21.86 -27.48 54.41
N ALA A 3 -21.89 -26.74 53.30
CA ALA A 3 -20.77 -26.35 52.43
C ALA A 3 -21.39 -25.70 51.17
N SER A 4 -21.42 -24.36 51.10
CA SER A 4 -20.35 -23.48 50.58
C SER A 4 -20.32 -23.42 49.05
N GLY A 5 -21.02 -22.41 48.50
CA GLY A 5 -20.99 -22.05 47.10
C GLY A 5 -19.75 -21.22 46.77
N HIS A 6 -18.84 -21.78 45.97
CA HIS A 6 -17.68 -21.08 45.44
C HIS A 6 -18.11 -20.14 44.30
N ILE A 7 -18.29 -18.86 44.61
CA ILE A 7 -18.44 -17.80 43.59
C ILE A 7 -17.02 -17.41 43.14
N THR A 8 -16.58 -17.94 42.00
CA THR A 8 -15.39 -17.44 41.29
C THR A 8 -15.69 -16.08 40.69
N THR A 9 -15.29 -15.03 41.40
CA THR A 9 -15.25 -13.67 40.87
C THR A 9 -14.14 -13.56 39.83
N VAL A 10 -14.52 -13.51 38.55
CA VAL A 10 -13.62 -13.21 37.43
C VAL A 10 -13.12 -11.77 37.63
N ARG A 11 -11.89 -11.65 38.14
CA ARG A 11 -11.22 -10.37 38.37
C ARG A 11 -10.91 -9.74 37.01
N HIS A 12 -11.76 -8.81 36.55
CA HIS A 12 -11.45 -7.94 35.42
C HIS A 12 -10.21 -7.12 35.76
N SER A 13 -9.04 -7.53 35.24
CA SER A 13 -7.82 -6.73 35.35
C SER A 13 -8.06 -5.35 34.73
N PRO A 14 -7.82 -4.25 35.46
CA PRO A 14 -7.96 -2.91 34.92
C PRO A 14 -6.97 -2.74 33.77
N GLN A 15 -7.47 -2.49 32.56
CA GLN A 15 -6.60 -2.20 31.42
C GLN A 15 -5.82 -0.92 31.72
N ASN A 16 -4.50 -1.05 31.86
CA ASN A 16 -3.63 0.07 32.19
C ASN A 16 -3.68 1.14 31.07
N PRO A 17 -4.18 2.36 31.33
CA PRO A 17 -4.34 3.41 30.31
C PRO A 17 -3.01 3.91 29.72
N GLN A 18 -1.86 3.65 30.35
CA GLN A 18 -0.55 3.95 29.77
C GLN A 18 -0.24 3.04 28.56
N ASN A 19 -0.64 1.77 28.59
CA ASN A 19 -0.34 0.80 27.53
C ASN A 19 -1.14 1.07 26.24
N SER A 20 -2.32 1.67 26.34
CA SER A 20 -3.14 2.00 25.16
C SER A 20 -2.59 3.20 24.40
N ARG A 21 -2.13 4.24 25.11
CA ARG A 21 -1.52 5.44 24.50
C ARG A 21 -0.23 5.10 23.76
N THR A 22 0.66 4.30 24.36
CA THR A 22 1.91 3.89 23.70
C THR A 22 1.63 3.08 22.44
N ARG A 23 0.71 2.11 22.48
CA ARG A 23 0.31 1.34 21.28
C ARG A 23 -0.20 2.21 20.15
N LEU A 24 -1.00 3.24 20.45
CA LEU A 24 -1.52 4.17 19.46
C LEU A 24 -0.41 5.02 18.81
N LEU A 25 0.57 5.48 19.60
CA LEU A 25 1.72 6.22 19.08
C LEU A 25 2.57 5.37 18.13
N HIS A 26 2.87 4.12 18.52
CA HIS A 26 3.60 3.19 17.66
C HIS A 26 2.81 2.92 16.37
N ALA A 27 1.52 2.60 16.46
CA ALA A 27 0.67 2.38 15.29
C ALA A 27 0.61 3.59 14.34
N ARG A 28 0.62 4.81 14.90
CA ARG A 28 0.64 6.06 14.13
C ARG A 28 1.98 6.30 13.42
N LEU A 29 3.10 5.83 13.98
CA LEU A 29 4.42 5.96 13.36
C LEU A 29 4.69 4.85 12.33
N LEU A 30 4.13 3.65 12.53
CA LEU A 30 4.34 2.51 11.65
C LEU A 30 3.87 2.77 10.21
N ILE A 31 2.76 3.48 10.01
CA ILE A 31 2.27 3.80 8.65
C ILE A 31 3.24 4.72 7.89
N PRO A 32 3.58 5.93 8.37
CA PRO A 32 4.51 6.80 7.64
C PRO A 32 5.92 6.20 7.55
N LEU A 33 6.35 5.41 8.54
CA LEU A 33 7.63 4.70 8.46
C LEU A 33 7.60 3.62 7.37
N GLY A 34 6.54 2.82 7.32
CA GLY A 34 6.35 1.81 6.27
C GLY A 34 6.30 2.43 4.88
N VAL A 35 5.61 3.57 4.73
CA VAL A 35 5.62 4.39 3.50
C VAL A 35 7.03 4.81 3.12
N ALA A 36 7.81 5.36 4.06
CA ALA A 36 9.17 5.79 3.79
C ALA A 36 10.07 4.63 3.35
N ILE A 37 9.99 3.49 4.05
CA ILE A 37 10.74 2.27 3.70
C ILE A 37 10.32 1.76 2.32
N SER A 38 9.02 1.70 2.02
CA SER A 38 8.51 1.29 0.71
C SER A 38 8.98 2.23 -0.40
N MET A 39 8.99 3.55 -0.18
CA MET A 39 9.51 4.50 -1.17
C MET A 39 11.01 4.29 -1.41
N VAL A 40 11.80 4.17 -0.35
CA VAL A 40 13.25 3.95 -0.47
C VAL A 40 13.55 2.64 -1.18
N GLY A 41 12.83 1.56 -0.86
CA GLY A 41 13.00 0.27 -1.53
C GLY A 41 12.54 0.30 -2.99
N TYR A 42 11.44 0.99 -3.29
CA TYR A 42 10.87 1.03 -4.63
C TYR A 42 11.68 1.91 -5.59
N PHE A 43 12.02 3.12 -5.16
CA PHE A 43 12.82 4.08 -5.94
C PHE A 43 14.33 3.87 -5.79
N GLY A 44 14.75 2.86 -5.03
CA GLY A 44 16.14 2.44 -4.96
C GLY A 44 16.60 1.69 -6.22
N PRO A 45 17.90 1.40 -6.34
CA PRO A 45 18.43 0.60 -7.44
C PRO A 45 18.01 -0.88 -7.28
N TRP A 46 17.17 -1.37 -8.20
CA TRP A 46 16.80 -2.80 -8.24
C TRP A 46 17.86 -3.60 -8.99
N VAL A 47 18.39 -3.02 -10.08
CA VAL A 47 19.58 -3.50 -10.76
C VAL A 47 20.64 -2.42 -10.64
N ASN A 48 21.62 -2.65 -9.79
CA ASN A 48 22.70 -1.69 -9.56
C ASN A 48 23.78 -1.86 -10.62
N HIS A 49 24.14 -0.76 -11.28
CA HIS A 49 25.23 -0.72 -12.24
C HIS A 49 26.07 0.54 -12.03
N ARG A 50 27.37 0.45 -12.30
CA ARG A 50 28.32 1.54 -12.04
C ARG A 50 28.07 2.80 -12.87
N VAL A 51 27.36 2.65 -13.99
CA VAL A 51 27.04 3.74 -14.92
C VAL A 51 25.62 4.20 -14.63
N ALA A 52 25.44 5.49 -14.31
CA ALA A 52 24.18 6.04 -13.82
C ALA A 52 22.98 5.77 -14.76
N GLY A 53 23.20 5.75 -16.08
CA GLY A 53 22.16 5.45 -17.07
C GLY A 53 21.75 3.98 -17.18
N LEU A 54 22.43 3.07 -16.46
CA LEU A 54 22.13 1.64 -16.42
C LEU A 54 21.58 1.19 -15.06
N VAL A 55 21.38 2.12 -14.12
CA VAL A 55 20.67 1.82 -12.87
C VAL A 55 19.19 1.70 -13.19
N ILE A 56 18.64 0.50 -13.06
CA ILE A 56 17.23 0.24 -13.37
C ILE A 56 16.43 0.30 -12.07
N LEU A 57 15.44 1.20 -12.03
CA LEU A 57 14.52 1.34 -10.91
C LEU A 57 13.39 0.31 -11.00
N GLY A 58 12.69 0.08 -9.88
CA GLY A 58 11.50 -0.78 -9.86
C GLY A 58 10.42 -0.33 -10.85
N LEU A 59 10.28 0.98 -11.05
CA LEU A 59 9.35 1.57 -12.03
C LEU A 59 9.76 1.22 -13.47
N ASP A 60 11.05 1.32 -13.78
CA ASP A 60 11.56 1.09 -15.13
C ASP A 60 11.48 -0.40 -15.49
N LEU A 61 11.63 -1.30 -14.52
CA LEU A 61 11.51 -2.75 -14.74
C LEU A 61 10.15 -3.14 -15.32
N GLY A 62 9.05 -2.46 -14.96
CA GLY A 62 7.74 -2.71 -15.53
C GLY A 62 7.68 -2.53 -17.06
N GLU A 63 8.58 -1.71 -17.63
CA GLU A 63 8.65 -1.41 -19.05
C GLU A 63 9.84 -2.09 -19.73
N VAL A 64 11.05 -2.02 -19.14
CA VAL A 64 12.29 -2.52 -19.74
C VAL A 64 12.25 -4.02 -20.00
N VAL A 65 11.64 -4.79 -19.10
CA VAL A 65 11.61 -6.27 -19.22
C VAL A 65 10.94 -6.77 -20.49
N LYS A 66 10.01 -6.00 -21.08
CA LYS A 66 9.35 -6.40 -22.33
C LYS A 66 10.30 -6.42 -23.53
N PHE A 67 11.44 -5.75 -23.41
CA PHE A 67 12.46 -5.68 -24.45
C PHE A 67 13.55 -6.74 -24.31
N LEU A 68 13.55 -7.52 -23.22
CA LEU A 68 14.53 -8.59 -23.02
C LEU A 68 14.35 -9.68 -24.09
N GLU A 69 15.47 -10.12 -24.66
CA GLU A 69 15.51 -11.08 -25.76
C GLU A 69 14.75 -12.38 -25.47
N PRO A 70 14.88 -13.01 -24.28
CA PRO A 70 14.13 -14.23 -23.96
C PRO A 70 12.61 -14.01 -23.90
N ILE A 71 12.16 -12.83 -23.47
CA ILE A 71 10.74 -12.49 -23.37
C ILE A 71 10.17 -12.19 -24.76
N ARG A 72 10.93 -11.47 -25.61
CA ARG A 72 10.54 -11.19 -26.99
C ARG A 72 10.49 -12.46 -27.86
N ASN A 73 11.40 -13.40 -27.62
CA ASN A 73 11.44 -14.68 -28.32
C ASN A 73 10.43 -15.71 -27.75
N GLY A 74 9.60 -15.32 -26.76
CA GLY A 74 8.58 -16.19 -26.16
C GLY A 74 9.16 -17.33 -25.31
N GLN A 75 10.45 -17.29 -24.98
CA GLN A 75 11.12 -18.31 -24.18
C GLN A 75 10.76 -18.21 -22.69
N MET A 76 10.37 -17.02 -22.22
CA MET A 76 9.93 -16.78 -20.84
C MET A 76 8.75 -15.81 -20.79
N GLY A 77 7.73 -16.13 -19.99
CA GLY A 77 6.65 -15.22 -19.66
C GLY A 77 6.95 -14.50 -18.34
N LEU A 78 6.84 -13.17 -18.33
CA LEU A 78 7.05 -12.36 -17.12
C LEU A 78 5.80 -11.53 -16.81
N TRP A 79 5.38 -11.56 -15.54
CA TRP A 79 4.25 -10.77 -15.07
C TRP A 79 4.66 -9.32 -14.78
N ARG A 80 4.57 -8.48 -15.81
CA ARG A 80 4.99 -7.07 -15.76
C ARG A 80 4.26 -6.25 -14.68
N GLN A 81 2.98 -6.53 -14.45
CA GLN A 81 2.20 -5.76 -13.49
C GLN A 81 2.66 -5.98 -12.04
N GLY A 82 3.37 -7.10 -11.76
CA GLY A 82 3.94 -7.38 -10.44
C GLY A 82 4.91 -6.29 -9.97
N PHE A 83 5.64 -5.64 -10.88
CA PHE A 83 6.54 -4.53 -10.53
C PHE A 83 5.82 -3.28 -10.02
N TYR A 84 4.51 -3.14 -10.27
CA TYR A 84 3.72 -2.03 -9.76
C TYR A 84 2.98 -2.34 -8.45
N LEU A 85 3.03 -3.59 -7.95
CA LEU A 85 2.39 -3.98 -6.69
C LEU A 85 2.79 -3.09 -5.50
N PRO A 86 4.07 -2.72 -5.30
CA PRO A 86 4.44 -1.85 -4.19
C PRO A 86 3.71 -0.51 -4.20
N LEU A 87 3.57 0.12 -5.38
CA LEU A 87 2.83 1.37 -5.54
C LEU A 87 1.33 1.20 -5.30
N LEU A 88 0.77 0.09 -5.78
CA LEU A 88 -0.64 -0.24 -5.63
C LEU A 88 -1.00 -0.47 -4.15
N VAL A 89 -0.21 -1.29 -3.44
CA VAL A 89 -0.34 -1.55 -2.00
C VAL A 89 -0.20 -0.27 -1.20
N MET A 90 0.78 0.57 -1.55
CA MET A 90 1.03 1.84 -0.89
C MET A 90 -0.15 2.80 -1.05
N SER A 91 -0.63 2.99 -2.29
CA SER A 91 -1.75 3.89 -2.56
C SER A 91 -3.04 3.43 -1.86
N LEU A 92 -3.42 2.15 -2.02
CA LEU A 92 -4.63 1.62 -1.40
C LEU A 92 -4.52 1.57 0.12
N GLY A 93 -3.38 1.17 0.67
CA GLY A 93 -3.15 1.12 2.10
C GLY A 93 -3.31 2.51 2.72
N LEU A 94 -2.65 3.52 2.17
CA LEU A 94 -2.81 4.91 2.63
C LEU A 94 -4.26 5.37 2.56
N SER A 95 -4.94 5.08 1.45
CA SER A 95 -6.35 5.44 1.24
C SER A 95 -7.30 4.73 2.22
N LEU A 96 -6.99 3.52 2.68
CA LEU A 96 -7.80 2.76 3.65
C LEU A 96 -7.55 3.17 5.11
N TYR A 97 -6.34 3.66 5.42
CA TYR A 97 -5.92 3.90 6.80
C TYR A 97 -5.94 5.38 7.21
N VAL A 98 -5.81 6.33 6.29
CA VAL A 98 -5.58 7.75 6.63
C VAL A 98 -6.70 8.41 7.45
N PHE A 99 -7.97 8.05 7.23
CA PHE A 99 -9.12 8.58 8.01
C PHE A 99 -9.54 7.70 9.18
N ARG A 100 -8.76 6.67 9.53
CA ARG A 100 -9.12 5.77 10.64
C ARG A 100 -9.16 6.53 11.97
N PRO A 101 -10.29 6.48 12.71
CA PRO A 101 -10.41 7.19 14.00
C PRO A 101 -9.32 6.80 15.01
N ALA A 102 -8.87 5.54 14.97
CA ALA A 102 -7.81 5.02 15.84
C ALA A 102 -6.47 5.76 15.67
N LEU A 103 -6.12 6.23 14.46
CA LEU A 103 -4.80 6.84 14.19
C LEU A 103 -4.76 8.34 14.53
N ARG A 104 -5.92 9.00 14.63
CA ARG A 104 -6.07 10.41 15.05
C ARG A 104 -5.13 11.39 14.32
N TYR A 105 -4.86 11.18 13.04
CA TYR A 105 -4.08 12.14 12.24
C TYR A 105 -4.80 13.49 12.16
N ASN A 106 -4.03 14.58 12.24
CA ASN A 106 -4.50 15.94 11.94
C ASN A 106 -4.69 16.09 10.41
N TRP A 107 -5.47 17.09 10.01
CA TRP A 107 -5.79 17.32 8.59
C TRP A 107 -4.52 17.46 7.72
N PRO A 108 -3.49 18.25 8.07
CA PRO A 108 -2.30 18.36 7.22
C PRO A 108 -1.62 17.02 6.92
N THR A 109 -1.44 16.15 7.93
CA THR A 109 -0.88 14.81 7.70
C THR A 109 -1.78 13.96 6.79
N ARG A 110 -3.11 14.08 6.90
CA ARG A 110 -4.01 13.35 6.00
C ARG A 110 -3.85 13.81 4.55
N LEU A 111 -3.75 15.12 4.31
CA LEU A 111 -3.49 15.65 2.95
C LEU A 111 -2.20 15.13 2.38
N VAL A 112 -1.12 15.15 3.16
CA VAL A 112 0.19 14.65 2.72
C VAL A 112 0.11 13.15 2.39
N LEU A 113 -0.49 12.33 3.26
CA LEU A 113 -0.62 10.90 3.01
C LEU A 113 -1.52 10.58 1.80
N LEU A 114 -2.61 11.32 1.59
CA LEU A 114 -3.43 11.20 0.39
C LEU A 114 -2.70 11.67 -0.87
N GLY A 115 -1.93 12.75 -0.77
CA GLY A 115 -1.06 13.23 -1.86
C GLY A 115 -0.05 12.17 -2.27
N ILE A 116 0.60 11.52 -1.29
CA ILE A 116 1.50 10.40 -1.54
C ILE A 116 0.77 9.23 -2.19
N ALA A 117 -0.45 8.89 -1.73
CA ALA A 117 -1.24 7.83 -2.36
C ALA A 117 -1.56 8.15 -3.83
N ALA A 118 -1.99 9.38 -4.13
CA ALA A 118 -2.26 9.82 -5.49
C ALA A 118 -1.00 9.80 -6.36
N VAL A 119 0.14 10.29 -5.85
CA VAL A 119 1.43 10.23 -6.55
C VAL A 119 1.84 8.78 -6.81
N ALA A 120 1.67 7.87 -5.85
CA ALA A 120 1.97 6.45 -6.05
C ALA A 120 1.11 5.83 -7.15
N ALA A 121 -0.20 6.14 -7.18
CA ALA A 121 -1.09 5.69 -8.25
C ALA A 121 -0.68 6.26 -9.62
N LEU A 122 -0.32 7.54 -9.69
CA LEU A 122 0.11 8.18 -10.94
C LEU A 122 1.47 7.68 -11.43
N ASN A 123 2.37 7.25 -10.54
CA ASN A 123 3.64 6.63 -10.92
C ASN A 123 3.45 5.26 -11.58
N MET A 124 2.27 4.65 -11.48
CA MET A 124 1.93 3.47 -12.26
C MET A 124 1.51 3.82 -13.70
N LEU A 125 1.49 5.09 -14.13
CA LEU A 125 1.23 5.41 -15.53
C LEU A 125 2.38 4.93 -16.42
N PRO A 126 2.09 4.50 -17.66
CA PRO A 126 3.15 4.23 -18.61
C PRO A 126 3.96 5.51 -18.89
N PRO A 127 5.28 5.42 -19.13
CA PRO A 127 6.15 6.59 -19.28
C PRO A 127 5.73 7.48 -20.45
N ALA A 128 5.26 6.89 -21.54
CA ALA A 128 4.63 7.60 -22.64
C ALA A 128 3.12 7.33 -22.60
N TRP A 129 2.39 8.07 -21.77
CA TRP A 129 0.94 7.94 -21.65
C TRP A 129 0.22 8.88 -22.62
N ASP A 130 -0.83 8.35 -23.25
CA ASP A 130 -1.84 9.09 -24.00
C ASP A 130 -3.20 8.41 -23.79
N PRO A 131 -4.33 9.15 -23.81
CA PRO A 131 -5.64 8.55 -23.53
C PRO A 131 -6.01 7.35 -24.44
N PRO A 132 -5.68 7.35 -25.75
CA PRO A 132 -5.85 6.16 -26.59
C PRO A 132 -5.03 4.96 -26.12
N ARG A 133 -3.75 5.14 -25.78
CA ARG A 133 -2.85 4.07 -25.33
C ARG A 133 -3.32 3.41 -24.04
N LEU A 134 -3.91 4.16 -23.11
CA LEU A 134 -4.47 3.61 -21.86
C LEU A 134 -5.66 2.66 -22.07
N ARG A 135 -6.30 2.70 -23.25
CA ARG A 135 -7.40 1.80 -23.63
C ARG A 135 -6.95 0.53 -24.34
N THR A 136 -5.67 0.43 -24.69
CA THR A 136 -5.12 -0.77 -25.32
C THR A 136 -5.20 -1.97 -24.37
N PRO A 137 -5.31 -3.20 -24.88
CA PRO A 137 -5.35 -4.40 -24.05
C PRO A 137 -4.15 -4.54 -23.11
N GLU A 138 -2.98 -4.03 -23.53
CA GLU A 138 -1.75 -4.03 -22.74
C GLU A 138 -1.89 -3.26 -21.43
N PHE A 139 -2.44 -2.04 -21.47
CA PHE A 139 -2.53 -1.16 -20.31
C PHE A 139 -3.88 -1.17 -19.61
N ARG A 140 -4.90 -1.83 -20.16
CA ARG A 140 -6.27 -1.80 -19.62
C ARG A 140 -6.34 -2.17 -18.14
N LEU A 141 -5.67 -3.25 -17.73
CA LEU A 141 -5.67 -3.68 -16.33
C LEU A 141 -4.94 -2.68 -15.42
N GLN A 142 -3.81 -2.14 -15.87
CA GLN A 142 -3.04 -1.11 -15.17
C GLN A 142 -3.88 0.17 -14.98
N THR A 143 -4.59 0.61 -16.02
CA THR A 143 -5.53 1.74 -15.96
C THR A 143 -6.65 1.51 -14.95
N ILE A 144 -7.21 0.30 -14.89
CA ILE A 144 -8.24 -0.05 -13.89
C ILE A 144 -7.67 0.09 -12.47
N TRP A 145 -6.47 -0.41 -12.21
CA TRP A 145 -5.83 -0.30 -10.89
C TRP A 145 -5.53 1.14 -10.49
N ILE A 146 -5.06 1.97 -11.43
CA ILE A 146 -4.84 3.41 -11.20
C ILE A 146 -6.17 4.08 -10.86
N GLY A 147 -7.22 3.83 -11.65
CA GLY A 147 -8.56 4.35 -11.39
C GLY A 147 -9.07 3.96 -10.01
N LEU A 148 -8.94 2.68 -9.65
CA LEU A 148 -9.32 2.18 -8.33
C LEU A 148 -8.57 2.90 -7.21
N CYS A 149 -7.25 3.08 -7.35
CA CYS A 149 -6.42 3.78 -6.37
C CYS A 149 -6.82 5.24 -6.19
N LEU A 150 -7.03 5.97 -7.29
CA LEU A 150 -7.43 7.37 -7.25
C LEU A 150 -8.85 7.54 -6.70
N SER A 151 -9.78 6.69 -7.11
CA SER A 151 -11.13 6.65 -6.52
C SER A 151 -11.07 6.36 -5.03
N ALA A 152 -10.27 5.39 -4.59
CA ALA A 152 -10.10 5.05 -3.18
C ALA A 152 -9.54 6.22 -2.37
N ALA A 153 -8.58 6.98 -2.91
CA ALA A 153 -8.05 8.19 -2.27
C ALA A 153 -9.13 9.27 -2.12
N LEU A 154 -9.97 9.48 -3.14
CA LEU A 154 -11.08 10.45 -3.13
C LEU A 154 -12.16 10.08 -2.10
N ILE A 155 -12.56 8.81 -2.07
CA ILE A 155 -13.60 8.31 -1.14
C ILE A 155 -13.03 7.79 0.18
N SER A 156 -11.76 8.10 0.47
CA SER A 156 -11.02 7.61 1.62
C SER A 156 -11.74 7.81 2.97
N PRO A 157 -12.44 8.93 3.24
CA PRO A 157 -13.26 9.08 4.45
C PRO A 157 -14.34 8.00 4.60
N LEU A 158 -14.96 7.59 3.49
CA LEU A 158 -15.99 6.54 3.48
C LEU A 158 -15.35 5.16 3.68
N LEU A 159 -14.16 4.92 3.12
CA LEU A 159 -13.42 3.66 3.29
C LEU A 159 -13.03 3.41 4.76
N ALA A 160 -12.95 4.45 5.58
CA ALA A 160 -12.73 4.30 7.02
C ALA A 160 -13.85 3.53 7.73
N LEU A 161 -15.03 3.39 7.13
CA LEU A 161 -16.16 2.60 7.62
C LEU A 161 -15.95 1.08 7.48
N ILE A 162 -15.08 0.65 6.55
CA ILE A 162 -14.80 -0.78 6.32
C ILE A 162 -14.19 -1.39 7.60
N PRO A 163 -14.52 -2.62 8.02
CA PRO A 163 -13.88 -3.24 9.18
C PRO A 163 -12.34 -3.27 9.07
N GLN A 164 -11.63 -2.90 10.13
CA GLN A 164 -10.15 -2.84 10.10
C GLN A 164 -9.51 -4.18 9.72
N ARG A 165 -10.09 -5.31 10.15
CA ARG A 165 -9.61 -6.65 9.82
C ARG A 165 -9.70 -6.94 8.32
N LEU A 166 -10.77 -6.50 7.67
CA LEU A 166 -10.96 -6.68 6.24
C LEU A 166 -9.99 -5.81 5.45
N ALA A 167 -9.82 -4.54 5.84
CA ALA A 167 -8.82 -3.66 5.23
C ALA A 167 -7.39 -4.22 5.38
N ALA A 168 -7.05 -4.74 6.56
CA ALA A 168 -5.76 -5.38 6.80
C ALA A 168 -5.56 -6.62 5.92
N LEU A 169 -6.57 -7.50 5.87
CA LEU A 169 -6.55 -8.71 5.05
C LEU A 169 -6.35 -8.38 3.57
N LEU A 170 -7.10 -7.42 3.04
CA LEU A 170 -6.97 -6.97 1.64
C LEU A 170 -5.55 -6.48 1.34
N ILE A 171 -4.98 -5.66 2.22
CA ILE A 171 -3.62 -5.14 2.04
C ILE A 171 -2.56 -6.24 2.19
N THR A 172 -2.73 -7.16 3.13
CA THR A 172 -1.78 -8.28 3.28
C THR A 172 -1.82 -9.23 2.11
N LEU A 173 -3.00 -9.54 1.57
CA LEU A 173 -3.13 -10.41 0.39
C LEU A 173 -2.52 -9.78 -0.87
N LEU A 174 -2.54 -8.45 -0.94
CA LEU A 174 -1.97 -7.70 -2.06
C LEU A 174 -0.46 -7.52 -1.96
N ALA A 175 0.10 -7.69 -0.75
CA ALA A 175 1.52 -7.54 -0.46
C ALA A 175 2.32 -8.85 -0.54
N ILE A 176 1.65 -9.97 -0.80
CA ILE A 176 2.23 -11.32 -0.97
C ILE A 176 2.15 -11.68 -2.45
#